data_AF-A0A3B3TBU3-F1
#
_entry.id   AF-A0A3B3TBU3-F1
#
_cell.length_a   1.000
_cell.length_b   1.000
_cell.length_c   1.000
_cell.angle_alpha   90.00
_cell.angle_beta   90.00
_cell.angle_gamma   90.00
#
_symmetry.space_group_name_H-M   'P 1'
#
loop_
_entity.id
_entity.type
_entity.pdbx_description
1 polymer ?
#
loop_
_entity_poly.entity_id
_entity_poly.type
_entity_poly.pdbx_seq_one_letter_code
_entity_poly.pdbx_strand_id
1 'polypeptide(L)'
;MVRCCRSLHSPSPCFNLHRVRVDVRRLRLLSSRAAGAEQGPGGSGGAGQGVSGVPALSHRTRFRLQFPQLALRRRLGQLSCMSRPALRLRSWPLSFLYYLLPFGVLKPLAKAGWRPTSRVALYKSIPTRLLSRAWGRLNQVELPTWLRKPIYSLYIWTFGVNMKEAAVEDLHHYRNLSEFFRRKLKPQARPVCDSHCVISPADGKILHFGRVRNCEVEQVKGVTYSLETFLGPQTWAESLASSRKVAEPSSFQDMLVTKEGNELFHCVVYLAPGDYHCFHSPTDWRVAHRRHFPGSLMSVNPGVARWIKELFCHNERVVLCGEWTHGFFSLTAVGATNVGSIRIYFDKELHTNSPRYSKGSYNDFSYVSNGNQEGVCMRKGEHLGEFNLGSTIVLLFEAPRDFTFSLKPGQKIRFGEALGTM
;
A
#
# COMPACT_ATOMS: atom_id res chain seq x y z
N MET A 1 -13.74 23.56 48.55
CA MET A 1 -13.73 24.99 48.88
C MET A 1 -12.79 25.71 47.93
N VAL A 2 -13.27 26.79 47.33
CA VAL A 2 -12.65 27.61 46.28
C VAL A 2 -11.62 28.55 46.90
N ARG A 3 -10.44 28.76 46.27
CA ARG A 3 -9.92 30.09 45.90
C ARG A 3 -8.58 30.07 45.16
N CYS A 4 -8.43 31.09 44.34
CA CYS A 4 -7.46 31.34 43.27
C CYS A 4 -6.55 32.54 43.63
N CYS A 5 -5.58 32.82 42.74
CA CYS A 5 -4.67 33.99 42.62
C CYS A 5 -3.31 33.86 43.35
N ARG A 6 -2.14 34.24 42.79
CA ARG A 6 -1.80 35.15 41.68
C ARG A 6 -0.36 34.90 41.17
N SER A 7 -0.07 35.42 39.97
CA SER A 7 1.17 35.34 39.18
C SER A 7 2.35 36.20 39.68
N LEU A 8 3.58 35.81 39.38
CA LEU A 8 4.75 36.71 39.21
C LEU A 8 5.55 36.33 37.95
N HIS A 9 6.06 37.37 37.28
CA HIS A 9 6.72 37.42 35.97
C HIS A 9 8.20 36.97 35.97
N SER A 10 8.59 36.27 34.87
CA SER A 10 9.83 36.32 34.03
C SER A 10 11.25 36.26 34.69
N PRO A 11 12.36 35.88 33.98
CA PRO A 11 12.58 35.90 32.52
C PRO A 11 13.28 34.70 31.86
N SER A 12 13.17 34.72 30.53
CA SER A 12 13.73 33.80 29.53
C SER A 12 15.26 33.97 29.35
N PRO A 13 16.02 32.91 29.01
CA PRO A 13 17.36 33.07 28.46
C PRO A 13 17.34 33.19 26.92
N CYS A 14 17.80 34.34 26.43
CA CYS A 14 18.22 34.56 25.05
C CYS A 14 19.41 33.64 24.71
N PHE A 15 19.28 32.83 23.66
CA PHE A 15 20.44 32.18 23.02
C PHE A 15 20.83 32.97 21.76
N ASN A 16 22.00 33.60 21.82
CA ASN A 16 22.67 34.24 20.69
C ASN A 16 23.21 33.17 19.72
N LEU A 17 22.72 33.17 18.48
CA LEU A 17 23.30 32.38 17.39
C LEU A 17 24.54 33.10 16.84
N HIS A 18 25.73 32.74 17.34
CA HIS A 18 26.97 33.12 16.68
C HIS A 18 27.15 32.35 15.36
N ARG A 19 27.39 33.11 14.28
CA ARG A 19 27.84 32.63 12.98
C ARG A 19 29.10 31.77 13.13
N VAL A 20 29.02 30.50 12.77
CA VAL A 20 30.20 29.66 12.51
C VAL A 20 30.52 29.75 11.01
N ARG A 21 31.62 30.42 10.67
CA ARG A 21 32.26 30.32 9.34
C ARG A 21 33.07 29.04 9.33
N VAL A 22 32.76 28.12 8.43
CA VAL A 22 33.61 26.95 8.14
C VAL A 22 34.43 27.27 6.90
N ASP A 23 35.72 27.55 7.09
CA ASP A 23 36.70 27.64 6.02
C ASP A 23 37.14 26.21 5.63
N VAL A 24 36.77 25.78 4.43
CA VAL A 24 37.26 24.52 3.87
C VAL A 24 38.58 24.80 3.14
N ARG A 25 39.70 24.55 3.83
CA ARG A 25 41.03 24.46 3.18
C ARG A 25 41.08 23.20 2.33
N ARG A 26 41.24 23.35 1.02
CA ARG A 26 41.49 22.25 0.09
C ARG A 26 42.94 21.79 0.26
N LEU A 27 43.14 20.63 0.88
CA LEU A 27 44.44 19.95 0.89
C LEU A 27 44.86 19.63 -0.55
N ARG A 28 45.99 20.21 -0.98
CA ARG A 28 46.73 19.74 -2.16
C ARG A 28 47.42 18.43 -1.77
N LEU A 29 47.04 17.34 -2.43
CA LEU A 29 47.85 16.13 -2.46
C LEU A 29 49.16 16.44 -3.18
N LEU A 30 50.24 16.51 -2.40
CA LEU A 30 51.61 16.39 -2.87
C LEU A 30 51.81 14.93 -3.28
N SER A 31 51.99 14.67 -4.58
CA SER A 31 52.49 13.38 -5.06
C SER A 31 54.00 13.37 -4.88
N SER A 32 54.46 12.57 -3.93
CA SER A 32 55.87 12.28 -3.69
C SER A 32 56.38 11.27 -4.72
N ARG A 33 57.51 11.60 -5.34
CA ARG A 33 58.40 10.71 -6.09
C ARG A 33 58.73 9.44 -5.29
N ALA A 34 58.70 8.29 -5.96
CA ALA A 34 59.55 7.15 -5.63
C ALA A 34 60.11 6.57 -6.94
N ALA A 35 61.42 6.40 -6.95
CA ALA A 35 62.23 5.92 -8.06
C ALA A 35 62.19 4.38 -8.16
N GLY A 36 62.42 3.87 -9.36
CA GLY A 36 62.68 2.46 -9.65
C GLY A 36 63.03 2.33 -11.13
N ALA A 37 64.32 2.22 -11.41
CA ALA A 37 64.92 2.18 -12.75
C ALA A 37 64.86 0.77 -13.35
N GLU A 38 64.71 0.67 -14.68
CA GLU A 38 65.43 -0.31 -15.49
C GLU A 38 65.46 0.12 -16.96
N GLN A 39 66.61 -0.12 -17.61
CA GLN A 39 67.09 0.40 -18.90
C GLN A 39 66.62 -0.46 -20.09
N GLY A 40 66.37 0.16 -21.24
CA GLY A 40 67.09 -0.18 -22.49
C GLY A 40 66.18 -0.20 -23.74
N PRO A 41 66.73 -0.02 -24.96
CA PRO A 41 66.34 1.11 -25.81
C PRO A 41 65.73 0.74 -27.18
N GLY A 42 65.11 1.71 -27.86
CA GLY A 42 64.89 1.64 -29.31
C GLY A 42 64.01 2.76 -29.90
N GLY A 43 64.56 3.54 -30.82
CA GLY A 43 63.84 3.95 -32.04
C GLY A 43 63.20 5.34 -32.13
N SER A 44 64.03 6.33 -32.52
CA SER A 44 63.83 7.29 -33.62
C SER A 44 62.47 8.00 -33.86
N GLY A 45 62.53 9.34 -33.89
CA GLY A 45 62.09 10.14 -35.05
C GLY A 45 60.94 11.13 -34.83
N GLY A 46 61.17 12.41 -35.18
CA GLY A 46 60.11 13.30 -35.68
C GLY A 46 59.98 14.67 -35.00
N ALA A 47 60.42 15.70 -35.72
CA ALA A 47 60.45 17.12 -35.39
C ALA A 47 59.07 17.84 -35.28
N GLY A 48 59.09 19.03 -34.69
CA GLY A 48 58.45 20.21 -35.33
C GLY A 48 57.34 20.95 -34.59
N GLN A 49 57.74 21.99 -33.83
CA GLN A 49 57.17 23.35 -33.69
C GLN A 49 55.64 23.62 -33.78
N GLY A 50 55.14 24.44 -32.84
CA GLY A 50 53.94 25.26 -33.05
C GLY A 50 53.25 25.79 -31.79
N VAL A 51 53.71 26.92 -31.27
CA VAL A 51 53.04 27.70 -30.21
C VAL A 51 52.02 28.64 -30.86
N SER A 52 50.76 28.65 -30.39
CA SER A 52 49.95 29.86 -30.10
C SER A 52 48.44 29.56 -29.95
N GLY A 53 47.80 30.24 -28.98
CA GLY A 53 46.39 30.66 -29.09
C GLY A 53 45.32 29.80 -28.40
N VAL A 54 45.05 30.08 -27.13
CA VAL A 54 43.79 29.74 -26.42
C VAL A 54 42.80 30.90 -26.66
N PRO A 55 41.49 30.66 -26.82
CA PRO A 55 40.60 30.87 -25.68
C PRO A 55 39.67 29.68 -25.43
N ALA A 56 39.72 29.20 -24.19
CA ALA A 56 38.83 28.18 -23.65
C ALA A 56 37.45 28.79 -23.39
N LEU A 57 36.44 28.35 -24.14
CA LEU A 57 35.03 28.59 -23.83
C LEU A 57 34.65 27.76 -22.59
N SER A 58 34.79 28.38 -21.42
CA SER A 58 34.23 27.91 -20.16
C SER A 58 32.70 28.02 -20.19
N HIS A 59 32.01 26.95 -20.58
CA HIS A 59 30.56 26.83 -20.30
C HIS A 59 30.36 26.46 -18.82
N ARG A 60 30.30 27.47 -17.95
CA ARG A 60 29.80 27.32 -16.57
C ARG A 60 28.28 27.20 -16.61
N THR A 61 27.75 25.99 -16.65
CA THR A 61 26.33 25.75 -16.35
C THR A 61 26.09 25.94 -14.85
N ARG A 62 25.60 27.13 -14.48
CA ARG A 62 25.10 27.40 -13.12
C ARG A 62 23.73 26.71 -12.97
N PHE A 63 23.67 25.59 -12.27
CA PHE A 63 22.40 25.07 -11.78
C PHE A 63 21.92 25.94 -10.61
N ARG A 64 20.94 26.80 -10.87
CA ARG A 64 20.16 27.50 -9.84
C ARG A 64 19.05 26.53 -9.38
N LEU A 65 19.25 25.87 -8.25
CA LEU A 65 18.16 25.19 -7.54
C LEU A 65 17.27 26.26 -6.91
N GLN A 66 16.18 26.61 -7.59
CA GLN A 66 15.10 27.39 -7.01
C GLN A 66 14.26 26.48 -6.11
N PHE A 67 14.33 26.74 -4.81
CA PHE A 67 13.46 26.13 -3.81
C PHE A 67 12.06 26.75 -3.89
N PRO A 68 10.97 25.96 -4.00
CA PRO A 68 9.64 26.50 -3.80
C PRO A 68 9.40 26.73 -2.29
N GLN A 69 9.29 28.00 -1.91
CA GLN A 69 8.74 28.44 -0.63
C GLN A 69 7.27 27.98 -0.53
N LEU A 70 7.00 26.79 -0.02
CA LEU A 70 5.64 26.36 0.34
C LEU A 70 5.69 25.19 1.35
N ALA A 71 6.53 25.32 2.37
CA ALA A 71 6.59 24.39 3.49
C ALA A 71 6.58 25.16 4.83
N LEU A 72 5.52 25.93 5.07
CA LEU A 72 5.32 26.56 6.39
C LEU A 72 3.89 26.41 6.94
N ARG A 73 2.88 26.13 6.11
CA ARG A 73 1.47 26.27 6.54
C ARG A 73 0.79 25.03 7.13
N ARG A 74 1.44 23.86 7.23
CA ARG A 74 0.82 22.64 7.79
C ARG A 74 1.35 22.13 9.13
N ARG A 75 2.31 22.84 9.76
CA ARG A 75 2.70 22.60 11.17
C ARG A 75 2.64 23.83 12.08
N LEU A 76 2.26 25.00 11.57
CA LEU A 76 1.94 26.18 12.40
C LEU A 76 0.52 26.14 13.01
N GLY A 77 -0.31 25.15 12.65
CA GLY A 77 -1.65 24.96 13.23
C GLY A 77 -1.67 24.33 14.63
N GLN A 78 -0.50 24.09 15.25
CA GLN A 78 -0.37 23.61 16.63
C GLN A 78 0.15 24.69 17.59
N LEU A 79 0.33 25.93 17.13
CA LEU A 79 0.66 27.08 17.97
C LEU A 79 -0.29 28.23 17.59
N SER A 80 -1.44 28.27 18.25
CA SER A 80 -2.35 29.42 18.14
C SER A 80 -3.07 29.64 19.46
N CYS A 81 -2.39 30.36 20.36
CA CYS A 81 -3.03 31.23 21.33
C CYS A 81 -2.94 32.68 20.81
N MET A 82 -4.00 33.46 21.08
CA MET A 82 -4.17 34.91 20.85
C MET A 82 -4.77 35.37 19.48
N SER A 83 -6.10 35.52 19.51
CA SER A 83 -6.90 36.71 19.14
C SER A 83 -6.75 37.45 17.79
N ARG A 84 -7.76 37.23 16.92
CA ARG A 84 -8.58 38.18 16.10
C ARG A 84 -7.88 39.05 15.00
N PRO A 85 -8.63 39.67 14.06
CA PRO A 85 -9.24 39.02 12.90
C PRO A 85 -8.91 39.75 11.56
N ALA A 86 -9.45 39.20 10.47
CA ALA A 86 -9.55 39.80 9.13
C ALA A 86 -8.28 39.80 8.25
N LEU A 87 -8.28 38.88 7.27
CA LEU A 87 -8.18 39.23 5.86
C LEU A 87 -8.70 38.05 5.04
N ARG A 88 -9.86 38.27 4.41
CA ARG A 88 -10.49 37.34 3.47
C ARG A 88 -9.59 37.24 2.23
N LEU A 89 -8.83 36.15 2.11
CA LEU A 89 -8.37 35.66 0.81
C LEU A 89 -8.96 34.29 0.52
N ARG A 90 -10.00 34.38 -0.29
CA ARG A 90 -10.63 33.38 -1.15
C ARG A 90 -9.72 32.19 -1.47
N SER A 91 -10.11 31.05 -0.91
CA SER A 91 -9.89 29.67 -1.33
C SER A 91 -9.13 29.47 -2.66
N TRP A 92 -7.88 29.03 -2.58
CA TRP A 92 -7.29 28.18 -3.61
C TRP A 92 -6.18 27.29 -3.02
N PRO A 93 -6.42 25.99 -2.81
CA PRO A 93 -5.34 25.06 -2.54
C PRO A 93 -5.20 24.10 -3.72
N LEU A 94 -4.03 24.13 -4.37
CA LEU A 94 -3.18 23.00 -4.78
C LEU A 94 -3.82 21.60 -4.95
N SER A 95 -4.97 21.54 -5.63
CA SER A 95 -5.55 20.33 -6.23
C SER A 95 -5.02 20.10 -7.65
N PHE A 96 -4.02 20.86 -8.09
CA PHE A 96 -3.71 21.00 -9.51
C PHE A 96 -2.59 20.10 -10.04
N LEU A 97 -1.89 19.34 -9.19
CA LEU A 97 -0.74 18.54 -9.66
C LEU A 97 -0.95 17.01 -9.68
N TYR A 98 -2.13 16.48 -9.33
CA TYR A 98 -2.32 15.02 -9.31
C TYR A 98 -3.66 14.45 -9.79
N TYR A 99 -4.55 15.25 -10.41
CA TYR A 99 -5.87 14.74 -10.81
C TYR A 99 -6.38 15.02 -12.22
N LEU A 100 -5.64 15.72 -13.08
CA LEU A 100 -6.04 15.86 -14.48
C LEU A 100 -4.80 15.84 -15.36
N LEU A 101 -4.64 14.77 -16.15
CA LEU A 101 -4.24 14.94 -17.55
C LEU A 101 -4.99 16.20 -18.04
N PRO A 102 -4.29 17.31 -18.37
CA PRO A 102 -5.01 18.48 -18.84
C PRO A 102 -5.75 18.03 -20.10
N PHE A 103 -7.07 18.28 -20.14
CA PHE A 103 -7.94 17.97 -21.29
C PHE A 103 -7.40 18.50 -22.64
N GLY A 104 -6.38 19.37 -22.62
CA GLY A 104 -5.58 19.76 -23.78
C GLY A 104 -4.85 18.62 -24.50
N VAL A 105 -4.43 17.55 -23.80
CA VAL A 105 -3.70 16.41 -24.40
C VAL A 105 -4.65 15.47 -25.16
N LEU A 106 -5.95 15.50 -24.84
CA LEU A 106 -7.00 14.68 -25.48
C LEU A 106 -7.71 15.38 -26.65
N LYS A 107 -7.37 16.64 -26.95
CA LYS A 107 -7.90 17.38 -28.11
C LYS A 107 -7.75 16.64 -29.46
N PRO A 108 -6.67 15.86 -29.72
CA PRO A 108 -6.57 15.08 -30.95
C PRO A 108 -7.59 13.94 -31.03
N LEU A 109 -7.95 13.34 -29.88
CA LEU A 109 -8.86 12.19 -29.80
C LEU A 109 -10.34 12.60 -29.90
N ALA A 110 -10.67 13.82 -29.47
CA ALA A 110 -12.00 14.39 -29.70
C ALA A 110 -12.32 14.62 -31.19
N LYS A 111 -11.29 14.84 -32.03
CA LYS A 111 -11.44 14.93 -33.50
C LYS A 111 -11.74 13.56 -34.14
N ALA A 112 -11.51 12.45 -33.43
CA ALA A 112 -11.76 11.09 -33.89
C ALA A 112 -13.12 10.52 -33.39
N GLY A 113 -14.05 11.38 -32.97
CA GLY A 113 -15.40 10.98 -32.54
C GLY A 113 -15.47 10.38 -31.12
N TRP A 114 -14.38 10.43 -30.34
CA TRP A 114 -14.34 9.87 -28.99
C TRP A 114 -15.06 10.80 -27.99
N ARG A 115 -16.26 10.42 -27.55
CA ARG A 115 -17.02 11.12 -26.49
C ARG A 115 -17.06 10.25 -25.22
N PRO A 116 -16.23 10.52 -24.19
CA PRO A 116 -16.33 9.79 -22.93
C PRO A 116 -17.64 10.15 -22.22
N THR A 117 -18.55 9.17 -22.11
CA THR A 117 -19.91 9.34 -21.57
C THR A 117 -19.96 9.50 -20.05
N SER A 118 -18.88 9.17 -19.31
CA SER A 118 -18.79 9.42 -17.86
C SER A 118 -17.34 9.45 -17.34
N ARG A 119 -17.11 10.10 -16.18
CA ARG A 119 -15.81 10.10 -15.47
C ARG A 119 -15.31 8.69 -15.15
N VAL A 120 -16.23 7.77 -14.85
CA VAL A 120 -15.91 6.36 -14.54
C VAL A 120 -15.45 5.62 -15.80
N ALA A 121 -16.09 5.84 -16.95
CA ALA A 121 -15.67 5.24 -18.22
C ALA A 121 -14.25 5.67 -18.63
N LEU A 122 -13.96 6.97 -18.49
CA LEU A 122 -12.61 7.50 -18.74
C LEU A 122 -11.57 6.86 -17.80
N TYR A 123 -11.89 6.74 -16.52
CA TYR A 123 -10.98 6.10 -15.55
C TYR A 123 -10.78 4.61 -15.85
N LYS A 124 -11.84 3.88 -16.23
CA LYS A 124 -11.76 2.47 -16.63
C LYS A 124 -10.96 2.27 -17.93
N SER A 125 -10.85 3.28 -18.80
CA SER A 125 -10.00 3.20 -20.01
C SER A 125 -8.49 3.36 -19.74
N ILE A 126 -8.09 3.81 -18.55
CA ILE A 126 -6.68 3.92 -18.20
C ILE A 126 -6.08 2.50 -18.15
N PRO A 127 -4.94 2.24 -18.82
CA PRO A 127 -4.29 0.92 -18.81
C PRO A 127 -3.58 0.69 -17.47
N THR A 128 -4.36 0.59 -16.39
CA THR A 128 -3.90 0.54 -15.00
C THR A 128 -2.92 -0.60 -14.76
N ARG A 129 -3.09 -1.76 -15.41
CA ARG A 129 -2.12 -2.88 -15.34
C ARG A 129 -0.78 -2.57 -15.98
N LEU A 130 -0.76 -1.88 -17.12
CA LEU A 130 0.50 -1.48 -17.78
C LEU A 130 1.27 -0.50 -16.90
N LEU A 131 0.57 0.53 -16.41
CA LEU A 131 1.15 1.51 -15.48
C LEU A 131 1.64 0.83 -14.20
N SER A 132 0.86 -0.13 -13.69
CA SER A 132 1.22 -0.89 -12.49
C SER A 132 2.50 -1.72 -12.69
N ARG A 133 2.64 -2.40 -13.83
CA ARG A 133 3.87 -3.14 -14.16
C ARG A 133 5.07 -2.22 -14.37
N ALA A 134 4.88 -1.10 -15.07
CA ALA A 134 5.95 -0.11 -15.27
C ALA A 134 6.43 0.47 -13.93
N TRP A 135 5.49 0.81 -13.04
CA TRP A 135 5.79 1.29 -11.71
C TRP A 135 6.46 0.21 -10.83
N GLY A 136 6.02 -1.04 -10.94
CA GLY A 136 6.67 -2.18 -10.28
C GLY A 136 8.12 -2.35 -10.71
N ARG A 137 8.41 -2.30 -12.01
CA ARG A 137 9.78 -2.32 -12.54
C ARG A 137 10.61 -1.16 -12.03
N LEU A 138 10.06 0.05 -12.03
CA LEU A 138 10.73 1.24 -11.50
C LEU A 138 11.07 1.09 -10.01
N ASN A 139 10.14 0.57 -9.20
CA ASN A 139 10.35 0.39 -7.76
C ASN A 139 11.30 -0.76 -7.41
N GLN A 140 11.66 -1.60 -8.37
CA GLN A 140 12.66 -2.65 -8.22
C GLN A 140 14.06 -2.17 -8.60
N VAL A 141 14.18 -1.01 -9.28
CA VAL A 141 15.48 -0.42 -9.62
C VAL A 141 16.23 -0.07 -8.33
N GLU A 142 17.47 -0.53 -8.25
CA GLU A 142 18.34 -0.22 -7.13
C GLU A 142 18.71 1.25 -7.11
N LEU A 143 18.43 1.90 -5.99
CA LEU A 143 18.77 3.29 -5.78
C LEU A 143 20.24 3.40 -5.33
N PRO A 144 21.02 4.33 -5.90
CA PRO A 144 22.34 4.67 -5.38
C PRO A 144 22.26 5.04 -3.89
N THR A 145 23.27 4.66 -3.10
CA THR A 145 23.26 4.82 -1.63
C THR A 145 23.01 6.27 -1.18
N TRP A 146 23.57 7.24 -1.90
CA TRP A 146 23.37 8.67 -1.64
C TRP A 146 21.94 9.17 -1.91
N LEU A 147 21.17 8.46 -2.75
CA LEU A 147 19.81 8.81 -3.13
C LEU A 147 18.75 8.10 -2.28
N ARG A 148 19.11 6.99 -1.62
CA ARG A 148 18.21 6.22 -0.73
C ARG A 148 17.62 7.09 0.38
N LYS A 149 18.47 7.73 1.18
CA LYS A 149 18.03 8.57 2.31
C LYS A 149 17.06 9.69 1.89
N PRO A 150 17.35 10.55 0.90
CA PRO A 150 16.42 11.63 0.53
C PRO A 150 15.09 11.11 -0.05
N ILE A 151 15.11 10.07 -0.91
CA ILE A 151 13.88 9.50 -1.48
C ILE A 151 13.01 8.87 -0.39
N TYR A 152 13.59 8.02 0.45
CA TYR A 152 12.83 7.36 1.51
C TYR A 152 12.37 8.36 2.58
N SER A 153 13.18 9.37 2.90
CA SER A 153 12.75 10.45 3.82
C SER A 153 11.56 11.23 3.27
N LEU A 154 11.57 11.54 1.96
CA LEU A 154 10.43 12.18 1.31
C LEU A 154 9.18 11.29 1.36
N TYR A 155 9.34 9.99 1.12
CA TYR A 155 8.24 9.02 1.22
C TYR A 155 7.67 8.95 2.64
N ILE A 156 8.55 8.80 3.65
CA ILE A 156 8.19 8.75 5.07
C ILE A 156 7.42 10.01 5.46
N TRP A 157 7.89 11.17 5.04
CA TRP A 157 7.22 12.45 5.30
C TRP A 157 5.86 12.56 4.60
N THR A 158 5.76 12.10 3.35
CA THR A 158 4.54 12.20 2.53
C THR A 158 3.43 11.29 3.04
N PHE A 159 3.78 10.05 3.42
CA PHE A 159 2.81 9.02 3.78
C PHE A 159 2.72 8.74 5.29
N GLY A 160 3.53 9.43 6.11
CA GLY A 160 3.50 9.29 7.57
C GLY A 160 3.99 7.93 8.05
N VAL A 161 4.98 7.34 7.39
CA VAL A 161 5.54 6.03 7.75
C VAL A 161 6.21 6.11 9.11
N ASN A 162 5.87 5.22 10.03
CA ASN A 162 6.59 5.10 11.29
C ASN A 162 7.79 4.17 11.12
N MET A 163 9.01 4.72 11.15
CA MET A 163 10.23 3.90 11.03
C MET A 163 10.65 3.25 12.34
N LYS A 164 10.18 3.72 13.51
CA LYS A 164 10.57 3.16 14.82
C LYS A 164 10.08 1.72 15.03
N GLU A 165 9.04 1.33 14.31
CA GLU A 165 8.47 -0.02 14.32
C GLU A 165 9.10 -0.94 13.28
N ALA A 166 9.89 -0.42 12.34
CA ALA A 166 10.58 -1.23 11.33
C ALA A 166 11.72 -2.03 11.98
N ALA A 167 11.92 -3.27 11.53
CA ALA A 167 13.03 -4.11 11.99
C ALA A 167 14.40 -3.49 11.67
N VAL A 168 14.49 -2.81 10.52
CA VAL A 168 15.68 -2.06 10.09
C VAL A 168 15.30 -0.59 9.98
N GLU A 169 15.83 0.24 10.87
CA GLU A 169 15.51 1.67 10.87
C GLU A 169 16.36 2.47 9.87
N ASP A 170 17.56 1.98 9.55
CA ASP A 170 18.47 2.67 8.65
C ASP A 170 18.02 2.55 7.18
N LEU A 171 17.78 3.71 6.59
CA LEU A 171 17.28 3.86 5.23
C LEU A 171 18.26 3.42 4.15
N HIS A 172 19.56 3.35 4.46
CA HIS A 172 20.56 2.91 3.49
C HIS A 172 20.51 1.41 3.20
N HIS A 173 19.93 0.61 4.10
CA HIS A 173 19.86 -0.85 3.94
C HIS A 173 18.85 -1.27 2.85
N TYR A 174 17.81 -0.46 2.62
CA TYR A 174 16.83 -0.73 1.58
C TYR A 174 17.42 -0.43 0.19
N ARG A 175 17.48 -1.44 -0.69
CA ARG A 175 18.07 -1.30 -2.03
C ARG A 175 17.17 -0.54 -2.98
N ASN A 176 15.87 -0.74 -2.88
CA ASN A 176 14.86 -0.16 -3.76
C ASN A 176 13.56 0.15 -3.00
N LEU A 177 12.59 0.80 -3.66
CA LEU A 177 11.35 1.22 -3.01
C LEU A 177 10.46 0.02 -2.65
N SER A 178 10.51 -1.06 -3.44
CA SER A 178 9.73 -2.27 -3.20
C SER A 178 10.16 -2.98 -1.91
N GLU A 179 11.46 -2.97 -1.59
CA GLU A 179 12.00 -3.51 -0.34
C GLU A 179 11.64 -2.63 0.86
N PHE A 180 11.78 -1.31 0.73
CA PHE A 180 11.34 -0.36 1.76
C PHE A 180 9.85 -0.51 2.07
N PHE A 181 9.03 -0.72 1.04
CA PHE A 181 7.60 -0.89 1.17
C PHE A 181 7.21 -2.17 1.92
N ARG A 182 7.93 -3.27 1.66
CA ARG A 182 7.79 -4.57 2.34
C ARG A 182 8.69 -4.70 3.57
N ARG A 183 9.05 -3.58 4.20
CA ARG A 183 9.84 -3.60 5.43
C ARG A 183 9.21 -4.54 6.45
N LYS A 184 10.03 -5.37 7.08
CA LYS A 184 9.59 -6.16 8.24
C LYS A 184 9.42 -5.24 9.44
N LEU A 185 8.48 -5.57 10.31
CA LEU A 185 8.31 -4.89 11.59
C LEU A 185 9.08 -5.61 12.69
N LYS A 186 9.38 -4.92 13.78
CA LYS A 186 9.91 -5.54 15.01
C LYS A 186 8.86 -6.49 15.60
N PRO A 187 9.25 -7.67 16.13
CA PRO A 187 8.30 -8.63 16.71
C PRO A 187 7.38 -8.01 17.77
N GLN A 188 7.94 -7.15 18.62
CA GLN A 188 7.19 -6.46 19.68
C GLN A 188 6.28 -5.32 19.20
N ALA A 189 6.34 -4.93 17.92
CA ALA A 189 5.56 -3.81 17.41
C ALA A 189 4.07 -4.15 17.19
N ARG A 190 3.73 -5.44 17.09
CA ARG A 190 2.38 -5.94 16.81
C ARG A 190 2.07 -7.15 17.69
N PRO A 191 1.79 -6.95 18.98
CA PRO A 191 1.31 -8.04 19.84
C PRO A 191 -0.03 -8.56 19.30
N VAL A 192 -0.12 -9.88 19.18
CA VAL A 192 -1.35 -10.56 18.75
C VAL A 192 -2.28 -10.68 19.96
N CYS A 193 -3.54 -10.31 19.79
CA CYS A 193 -4.52 -10.42 20.85
C CYS A 193 -4.92 -11.89 21.09
N ASP A 194 -4.70 -12.40 22.30
CA ASP A 194 -4.97 -13.80 22.64
C ASP A 194 -6.45 -14.05 22.94
N SER A 195 -7.13 -13.11 23.62
CA SER A 195 -8.49 -13.29 24.16
C SER A 195 -9.61 -13.26 23.11
N HIS A 196 -9.34 -12.81 21.89
CA HIS A 196 -10.34 -12.69 20.83
C HIS A 196 -10.14 -13.74 19.74
N CYS A 197 -11.26 -14.21 19.19
CA CYS A 197 -11.28 -15.27 18.17
C CYS A 197 -10.88 -14.77 16.78
N VAL A 198 -11.03 -13.47 16.50
CA VAL A 198 -10.66 -12.86 15.22
C VAL A 198 -9.93 -11.53 15.45
N ILE A 199 -8.72 -11.44 14.89
CA ILE A 199 -7.88 -10.23 14.91
C ILE A 199 -7.82 -9.59 13.51
N SER A 200 -7.37 -8.34 13.46
CA SER A 200 -7.12 -7.66 12.19
C SER A 200 -5.96 -8.37 11.46
N PRO A 201 -6.14 -8.73 10.18
CA PRO A 201 -5.10 -9.40 9.40
C PRO A 201 -4.01 -8.44 8.94
N ALA A 202 -4.24 -7.13 8.98
CA ALA A 202 -3.32 -6.12 8.44
C ALA A 202 -3.42 -4.79 9.20
N ASP A 203 -2.40 -3.96 9.04
CA ASP A 203 -2.46 -2.54 9.40
C ASP A 203 -3.28 -1.78 8.36
N GLY A 204 -4.18 -0.91 8.80
CA GLY A 204 -4.97 -0.15 7.85
C GLY A 204 -6.05 0.72 8.46
N LYS A 205 -7.04 1.01 7.64
CA LYS A 205 -8.27 1.71 8.01
C LYS A 205 -9.46 0.81 7.75
N ILE A 206 -10.33 0.67 8.74
CA ILE A 206 -11.62 -0.02 8.58
C ILE A 206 -12.51 0.80 7.66
N LEU A 207 -12.87 0.26 6.49
CA LEU A 207 -13.78 0.92 5.56
C LEU A 207 -15.24 0.62 5.89
N HIS A 208 -15.54 -0.66 6.06
CA HIS A 208 -16.85 -1.16 6.41
C HIS A 208 -16.73 -2.50 7.15
N PHE A 209 -17.68 -2.80 8.02
CA PHE A 209 -17.85 -4.09 8.67
C PHE A 209 -19.31 -4.27 9.05
N GLY A 210 -19.71 -5.50 9.27
CA GLY A 210 -21.06 -5.80 9.74
C GLY A 210 -21.53 -7.17 9.29
N ARG A 211 -22.81 -7.43 9.52
CA ARG A 211 -23.47 -8.62 9.01
C ARG A 211 -23.75 -8.49 7.51
N VAL A 212 -23.50 -9.55 6.76
CA VAL A 212 -23.94 -9.65 5.36
C VAL A 212 -25.46 -9.76 5.33
N ARG A 213 -26.10 -8.94 4.48
CA ARG A 213 -27.55 -8.96 4.24
C ARG A 213 -27.79 -9.07 2.74
N ASN A 214 -28.77 -9.86 2.33
CA ASN A 214 -29.20 -10.01 0.93
C ASN A 214 -28.07 -10.42 -0.04
N CYS A 215 -27.10 -11.23 0.42
CA CYS A 215 -25.91 -11.58 -0.37
C CYS A 215 -25.10 -10.38 -0.89
N GLU A 216 -25.24 -9.20 -0.28
CA GLU A 216 -24.51 -8.00 -0.63
C GLU A 216 -23.56 -7.58 0.49
N VAL A 217 -22.43 -7.00 0.08
CA VAL A 217 -21.41 -6.45 0.97
C VAL A 217 -21.19 -4.99 0.65
N GLU A 218 -21.18 -4.15 1.69
CA GLU A 218 -20.81 -2.74 1.53
C GLU A 218 -19.30 -2.58 1.34
N GLN A 219 -18.90 -2.02 0.21
CA GLN A 219 -17.52 -1.65 -0.12
C GLN A 219 -17.09 -0.39 0.64
N VAL A 220 -17.95 0.62 0.58
CA VAL A 220 -17.88 1.90 1.30
C VAL A 220 -19.31 2.38 1.48
N LYS A 221 -19.55 3.26 2.46
CA LYS A 221 -20.90 3.75 2.81
C LYS A 221 -21.77 4.03 1.56
N GLY A 222 -22.81 3.21 1.37
CA GLY A 222 -23.80 3.35 0.30
C GLY A 222 -23.41 2.76 -1.06
N VAL A 223 -22.31 2.02 -1.16
CA VAL A 223 -21.89 1.30 -2.38
C VAL A 223 -21.70 -0.16 -2.04
N THR A 224 -22.59 -1.02 -2.56
CA THR A 224 -22.56 -2.47 -2.36
C THR A 224 -22.00 -3.22 -3.56
N TYR A 225 -21.66 -4.50 -3.35
CA TYR A 225 -21.36 -5.48 -4.38
C TYR A 225 -21.91 -6.86 -3.99
N SER A 226 -22.24 -7.68 -4.98
CA SER A 226 -22.72 -9.05 -4.76
C SER A 226 -21.60 -9.98 -4.29
N LEU A 227 -21.89 -10.79 -3.27
CA LEU A 227 -21.01 -11.86 -2.80
C LEU A 227 -20.73 -12.91 -3.85
N GLU A 228 -21.75 -13.26 -4.64
CA GLU A 228 -21.63 -14.26 -5.70
C GLU A 228 -20.66 -13.78 -6.78
N THR A 229 -20.75 -12.52 -7.19
CA THR A 229 -19.79 -11.92 -8.14
C THR A 229 -18.39 -11.84 -7.52
N PHE A 230 -18.29 -11.62 -6.21
CA PHE A 230 -17.02 -11.45 -5.51
C PHE A 230 -16.27 -12.76 -5.26
N LEU A 231 -16.95 -13.79 -4.75
CA LEU A 231 -16.37 -15.12 -4.49
C LEU A 231 -16.41 -16.03 -5.73
N GLY A 232 -17.30 -15.73 -6.68
CA GLY A 232 -17.60 -16.56 -7.85
C GLY A 232 -18.42 -17.82 -7.49
N PRO A 233 -18.69 -18.70 -8.47
CA PRO A 233 -19.49 -19.90 -8.27
C PRO A 233 -18.83 -20.88 -7.28
N GLN A 234 -19.61 -21.53 -6.42
CA GLN A 234 -19.09 -22.37 -5.33
C GLN A 234 -18.66 -23.78 -5.78
N THR A 235 -17.77 -23.87 -6.76
CA THR A 235 -17.26 -25.14 -7.30
C THR A 235 -16.45 -25.96 -6.29
N TRP A 236 -15.99 -25.35 -5.19
CA TRP A 236 -15.22 -26.03 -4.14
C TRP A 236 -16.08 -26.76 -3.09
N ALA A 237 -17.40 -26.55 -3.08
CA ALA A 237 -18.30 -27.17 -2.11
C ALA A 237 -18.72 -28.60 -2.47
N GLU A 238 -18.35 -29.11 -3.64
CA GLU A 238 -18.72 -30.47 -4.09
C GLU A 238 -18.24 -31.58 -3.13
N SER A 239 -17.18 -31.35 -2.34
CA SER A 239 -16.74 -32.29 -1.29
C SER A 239 -17.34 -32.04 0.11
N LEU A 240 -17.91 -30.85 0.38
CA LEU A 240 -18.55 -30.51 1.67
C LEU A 240 -20.05 -30.81 1.68
N ALA A 241 -20.68 -30.85 0.49
CA ALA A 241 -22.11 -31.11 0.32
C ALA A 241 -22.49 -32.59 0.44
N SER A 242 -21.54 -33.52 0.33
CA SER A 242 -21.79 -34.97 0.41
C SER A 242 -22.28 -35.45 1.79
N SER A 243 -22.25 -34.60 2.82
CA SER A 243 -22.81 -34.87 4.16
C SER A 243 -24.11 -34.11 4.50
N ARG A 244 -24.69 -33.30 3.59
CA ARG A 244 -25.91 -32.53 3.90
C ARG A 244 -27.15 -33.05 3.17
N LYS A 245 -28.10 -33.60 3.94
CA LYS A 245 -29.52 -33.82 3.55
C LYS A 245 -30.34 -32.54 3.77
N VAL A 246 -29.99 -31.42 3.13
CA VAL A 246 -30.73 -30.16 3.28
C VAL A 246 -31.33 -29.75 1.94
N ALA A 247 -32.56 -29.23 1.98
CA ALA A 247 -33.31 -28.70 0.84
C ALA A 247 -32.46 -27.71 0.02
N GLU A 248 -32.79 -27.60 -1.28
CA GLU A 248 -32.15 -26.67 -2.23
C GLU A 248 -31.92 -25.29 -1.60
N PRO A 249 -30.66 -24.79 -1.53
CA PRO A 249 -30.36 -23.53 -0.87
C PRO A 249 -31.05 -22.36 -1.58
N SER A 250 -31.83 -21.58 -0.83
CA SER A 250 -32.60 -20.45 -1.35
C SER A 250 -31.77 -19.23 -1.76
N SER A 251 -30.56 -19.09 -1.20
CA SER A 251 -29.67 -17.98 -1.50
C SER A 251 -28.20 -18.39 -1.43
N PHE A 252 -27.32 -17.63 -2.11
CA PHE A 252 -25.87 -17.88 -2.08
C PHE A 252 -25.28 -17.79 -0.66
N GLN A 253 -25.85 -16.94 0.19
CA GLN A 253 -25.47 -16.84 1.60
C GLN A 253 -25.77 -18.13 2.37
N ASP A 254 -26.91 -18.78 2.09
CA ASP A 254 -27.29 -20.06 2.73
C ASP A 254 -26.34 -21.19 2.31
N MET A 255 -25.74 -21.10 1.12
CA MET A 255 -24.72 -22.05 0.68
C MET A 255 -23.38 -21.87 1.40
N LEU A 256 -23.10 -20.67 1.92
CA LEU A 256 -21.86 -20.37 2.65
C LEU A 256 -22.00 -20.63 4.15
N VAL A 257 -23.16 -20.38 4.75
CA VAL A 257 -23.37 -20.64 6.18
C VAL A 257 -23.51 -22.15 6.40
N THR A 258 -22.57 -22.71 7.14
CA THR A 258 -22.44 -24.16 7.31
C THR A 258 -23.09 -24.70 8.57
N LYS A 259 -23.21 -23.89 9.62
CA LYS A 259 -23.74 -24.29 10.93
C LYS A 259 -25.05 -23.56 11.24
N GLU A 260 -25.96 -24.28 11.89
CA GLU A 260 -27.21 -23.71 12.36
C GLU A 260 -26.98 -22.65 13.44
N GLY A 261 -27.79 -21.59 13.43
CA GLY A 261 -27.68 -20.49 14.40
C GLY A 261 -26.58 -19.47 14.11
N ASN A 262 -25.71 -19.71 13.11
CA ASN A 262 -24.69 -18.77 12.68
C ASN A 262 -25.20 -17.78 11.62
N GLU A 263 -24.45 -16.70 11.44
CA GLU A 263 -24.65 -15.71 10.41
C GLU A 263 -23.31 -15.34 9.74
N LEU A 264 -23.39 -14.76 8.54
CA LEU A 264 -22.22 -14.35 7.78
C LEU A 264 -21.87 -12.89 8.09
N PHE A 265 -20.61 -12.65 8.46
CA PHE A 265 -20.06 -11.34 8.78
C PHE A 265 -18.97 -10.97 7.80
N HIS A 266 -18.71 -9.67 7.67
CA HIS A 266 -17.67 -9.16 6.81
C HIS A 266 -16.91 -7.99 7.45
N CYS A 267 -15.65 -7.83 7.05
CA CYS A 267 -14.82 -6.69 7.44
C CYS A 267 -13.89 -6.29 6.29
N VAL A 268 -13.85 -5.00 5.95
CA VAL A 268 -13.06 -4.43 4.86
C VAL A 268 -11.98 -3.54 5.44
N VAL A 269 -10.72 -3.93 5.27
CA VAL A 269 -9.53 -3.22 5.77
C VAL A 269 -8.75 -2.65 4.59
N TYR A 270 -8.63 -1.33 4.53
CA TYR A 270 -7.83 -0.63 3.51
C TYR A 270 -6.43 -0.32 4.02
N LEU A 271 -5.42 -0.74 3.25
CA LEU A 271 -4.01 -0.47 3.52
C LEU A 271 -3.58 0.77 2.74
N ALA A 272 -3.33 1.87 3.46
CA ALA A 272 -2.81 3.10 2.86
C ALA A 272 -1.31 2.97 2.59
N PRO A 273 -0.72 3.73 1.65
CA PRO A 273 0.69 3.56 1.27
C PRO A 273 1.72 3.65 2.41
N GLY A 274 1.40 4.34 3.52
CA GLY A 274 2.28 4.42 4.68
C GLY A 274 2.22 3.22 5.63
N ASP A 275 1.18 2.40 5.53
CA ASP A 275 0.91 1.28 6.43
C ASP A 275 1.87 0.10 6.15
N TYR A 276 1.81 -0.93 6.99
CA TYR A 276 2.52 -2.20 6.78
C TYR A 276 1.71 -3.09 5.83
N HIS A 277 2.36 -3.59 4.76
CA HIS A 277 1.66 -4.24 3.63
C HIS A 277 1.79 -5.76 3.56
N CYS A 278 2.32 -6.39 4.62
CA CYS A 278 2.06 -7.81 4.81
C CYS A 278 0.73 -7.97 5.53
N PHE A 279 0.07 -9.09 5.25
CA PHE A 279 -1.14 -9.51 5.93
C PHE A 279 -0.95 -10.92 6.47
N HIS A 280 -1.72 -11.21 7.50
CA HIS A 280 -1.55 -12.34 8.39
C HIS A 280 -2.87 -13.06 8.56
N SER A 281 -2.78 -14.28 9.08
CA SER A 281 -3.96 -15.05 9.43
C SER A 281 -4.71 -14.37 10.58
N PRO A 282 -6.00 -14.02 10.41
CA PRO A 282 -6.78 -13.35 11.43
C PRO A 282 -7.27 -14.29 12.55
N THR A 283 -7.25 -15.60 12.32
CA THR A 283 -7.71 -16.64 13.25
C THR A 283 -7.00 -17.96 12.93
N ASP A 284 -7.27 -19.00 13.71
CA ASP A 284 -6.89 -20.36 13.36
C ASP A 284 -7.91 -20.90 12.34
N TRP A 285 -7.45 -21.27 11.15
CA TRP A 285 -8.32 -21.76 10.08
C TRP A 285 -7.53 -22.61 9.10
N ARG A 286 -8.29 -23.32 8.27
CA ARG A 286 -7.76 -24.29 7.31
C ARG A 286 -8.16 -23.86 5.91
N VAL A 287 -7.18 -23.39 5.15
CA VAL A 287 -7.38 -22.93 3.77
C VAL A 287 -7.50 -24.14 2.86
N ALA A 288 -8.67 -24.33 2.28
CA ALA A 288 -8.96 -25.45 1.40
C ALA A 288 -8.79 -25.10 -0.08
N HIS A 289 -9.14 -23.87 -0.45
CA HIS A 289 -9.25 -23.46 -1.84
C HIS A 289 -8.75 -22.03 -2.08
N ARG A 290 -8.11 -21.83 -3.23
CA ARG A 290 -7.78 -20.52 -3.78
C ARG A 290 -8.49 -20.32 -5.10
N ARG A 291 -9.18 -19.19 -5.22
CA ARG A 291 -9.60 -18.63 -6.50
C ARG A 291 -8.86 -17.34 -6.81
N HIS A 292 -8.21 -17.28 -7.97
CA HIS A 292 -7.61 -16.05 -8.49
C HIS A 292 -8.49 -15.47 -9.59
N PHE A 293 -8.94 -14.24 -9.39
CA PHE A 293 -9.66 -13.46 -10.39
C PHE A 293 -8.71 -12.43 -11.01
N PRO A 294 -8.22 -12.65 -12.24
CA PRO A 294 -7.55 -11.58 -12.95
C PRO A 294 -8.52 -10.44 -13.27
N GLY A 295 -8.05 -9.20 -13.12
CA GLY A 295 -8.91 -8.02 -13.28
C GLY A 295 -8.12 -6.74 -13.48
N SER A 296 -8.81 -5.61 -13.39
CA SER A 296 -8.17 -4.28 -13.42
C SER A 296 -7.35 -4.03 -12.16
N LEU A 297 -6.54 -2.97 -12.15
CA LEU A 297 -5.83 -2.53 -10.94
C LEU A 297 -6.20 -1.08 -10.66
N MET A 298 -7.47 -0.83 -10.37
CA MET A 298 -7.98 0.50 -10.02
C MET A 298 -7.64 0.85 -8.57
N SER A 299 -7.47 2.13 -8.28
CA SER A 299 -7.22 2.61 -6.92
C SER A 299 -8.38 2.28 -5.99
N VAL A 300 -8.07 1.56 -4.91
CA VAL A 300 -9.02 1.22 -3.83
C VAL A 300 -9.13 2.30 -2.76
N ASN A 301 -8.50 3.48 -2.98
CA ASN A 301 -8.61 4.60 -2.05
C ASN A 301 -10.10 4.95 -1.82
N PRO A 302 -10.54 5.21 -0.57
CA PRO A 302 -11.94 5.51 -0.25
C PRO A 302 -12.56 6.66 -1.06
N GLY A 303 -11.76 7.59 -1.59
CA GLY A 303 -12.24 8.60 -2.53
C GLY A 303 -12.74 8.00 -3.84
N VAL A 304 -11.97 7.08 -4.42
CA VAL A 304 -12.28 6.43 -5.71
C VAL A 304 -13.30 5.31 -5.53
N ALA A 305 -13.18 4.52 -4.46
CA ALA A 305 -14.10 3.42 -4.15
C ALA A 305 -15.55 3.88 -3.95
N ARG A 306 -15.79 5.15 -3.61
CA ARG A 306 -17.14 5.72 -3.55
C ARG A 306 -17.80 5.94 -4.91
N TRP A 307 -17.02 6.05 -5.98
CA TRP A 307 -17.54 6.44 -7.30
C TRP A 307 -17.67 5.25 -8.26
N ILE A 308 -17.01 4.14 -7.94
CA ILE A 308 -16.96 2.95 -8.78
C ILE A 308 -17.68 1.83 -8.04
N LYS A 309 -18.91 1.54 -8.48
CA LYS A 309 -19.64 0.34 -8.04
C LYS A 309 -18.83 -0.91 -8.35
N GLU A 310 -18.88 -1.87 -7.45
CA GLU A 310 -18.21 -3.18 -7.58
C GLU A 310 -16.72 -3.08 -7.91
N LEU A 311 -16.03 -2.06 -7.37
CA LEU A 311 -14.60 -1.85 -7.63
C LEU A 311 -13.80 -3.10 -7.25
N PHE A 312 -14.13 -3.72 -6.12
CA PHE A 312 -13.44 -4.93 -5.66
C PHE A 312 -13.66 -6.14 -6.58
N CYS A 313 -14.84 -6.26 -7.20
CA CYS A 313 -15.14 -7.33 -8.17
C CYS A 313 -14.44 -7.11 -9.52
N HIS A 314 -14.21 -5.84 -9.89
CA HIS A 314 -13.48 -5.50 -11.11
C HIS A 314 -11.97 -5.61 -10.97
N ASN A 315 -11.45 -5.44 -9.76
CA ASN A 315 -10.02 -5.51 -9.52
C ASN A 315 -9.52 -6.96 -9.50
N GLU A 316 -8.25 -7.12 -9.85
CA GLU A 316 -7.55 -8.37 -9.63
C GLU A 316 -7.55 -8.69 -8.13
N ARG A 317 -7.96 -9.92 -7.79
CA ARG A 317 -8.07 -10.36 -6.41
C ARG A 317 -7.77 -11.85 -6.28
N VAL A 318 -7.33 -12.23 -5.09
CA VAL A 318 -7.05 -13.61 -4.71
C VAL A 318 -7.92 -13.92 -3.50
N VAL A 319 -8.86 -14.83 -3.69
CA VAL A 319 -9.80 -15.30 -2.68
C VAL A 319 -9.25 -16.60 -2.11
N LEU A 320 -8.98 -16.61 -0.81
CA LEU A 320 -8.71 -17.84 -0.06
C LEU A 320 -9.99 -18.22 0.69
N CYS A 321 -10.41 -19.47 0.54
CA CYS A 321 -11.60 -20.03 1.17
C CYS A 321 -11.22 -21.27 1.98
N GLY A 322 -11.93 -21.48 3.08
CA GLY A 322 -11.67 -22.58 3.99
C GLY A 322 -12.64 -22.59 5.15
N GLU A 323 -12.20 -23.19 6.25
CA GLU A 323 -13.00 -23.35 7.45
C GLU A 323 -12.24 -22.91 8.68
N TRP A 324 -12.94 -22.26 9.61
CA TRP A 324 -12.47 -21.93 10.94
C TRP A 324 -13.41 -22.55 11.99
N THR A 325 -13.17 -22.31 13.28
CA THR A 325 -13.94 -22.92 14.38
C THR A 325 -15.45 -22.78 14.23
N HIS A 326 -15.95 -21.71 13.63
CA HIS A 326 -17.39 -21.45 13.45
C HIS A 326 -17.94 -21.77 12.05
N GLY A 327 -17.17 -22.39 11.16
CA GLY A 327 -17.65 -22.80 9.83
C GLY A 327 -16.89 -22.11 8.70
N PHE A 328 -17.60 -21.52 7.74
CA PHE A 328 -16.97 -20.90 6.56
C PHE A 328 -16.07 -19.71 6.92
N PHE A 329 -14.88 -19.66 6.32
CA PHE A 329 -13.96 -18.53 6.42
C PHE A 329 -13.35 -18.18 5.05
N SER A 330 -13.26 -16.89 4.75
CA SER A 330 -12.59 -16.37 3.58
C SER A 330 -11.81 -15.11 3.87
N LEU A 331 -10.59 -15.07 3.35
CA LEU A 331 -9.73 -13.90 3.30
C LEU A 331 -9.41 -13.60 1.84
N THR A 332 -9.82 -12.42 1.39
CA THR A 332 -9.60 -11.98 0.01
C THR A 332 -8.63 -10.80 -0.02
N ALA A 333 -7.54 -10.99 -0.76
CA ALA A 333 -6.58 -9.94 -1.08
C ALA A 333 -6.99 -9.26 -2.40
N VAL A 334 -7.32 -7.97 -2.34
CA VAL A 334 -7.70 -7.17 -3.52
C VAL A 334 -6.54 -6.25 -3.89
N GLY A 335 -6.04 -6.42 -5.12
CA GLY A 335 -4.97 -5.58 -5.67
C GLY A 335 -5.49 -4.19 -6.03
N ALA A 336 -4.60 -3.21 -6.07
CA ALA A 336 -4.89 -1.87 -6.58
C ALA A 336 -3.79 -1.35 -7.50
N THR A 337 -3.97 -0.11 -7.98
CA THR A 337 -2.98 0.56 -8.85
C THR A 337 -1.61 0.62 -8.17
N ASN A 338 -0.56 0.57 -9.00
CA ASN A 338 0.88 0.63 -8.66
C ASN A 338 1.51 -0.76 -8.64
N VAL A 339 1.98 -1.29 -7.52
CA VAL A 339 2.62 -2.60 -7.53
C VAL A 339 1.60 -3.67 -7.11
N GLY A 340 0.48 -3.71 -7.83
CA GLY A 340 -0.71 -4.51 -7.52
C GLY A 340 -0.55 -6.04 -7.57
N SER A 341 0.68 -6.55 -7.50
CA SER A 341 0.94 -7.97 -7.31
C SER A 341 0.68 -8.38 -5.86
N ILE A 342 -0.03 -9.48 -5.73
CA ILE A 342 -0.36 -10.16 -4.48
C ILE A 342 0.51 -11.41 -4.41
N ARG A 343 1.14 -11.63 -3.25
CA ARG A 343 1.89 -12.84 -2.96
C ARG A 343 1.28 -13.55 -1.76
N ILE A 344 1.00 -14.84 -1.91
CA ILE A 344 0.62 -15.75 -0.82
C ILE A 344 1.83 -16.64 -0.56
N TYR A 345 2.29 -16.74 0.69
CA TYR A 345 3.62 -17.31 0.95
C TYR A 345 3.71 -18.81 0.71
N PHE A 346 2.65 -19.55 1.03
CA PHE A 346 2.60 -21.00 0.82
C PHE A 346 2.24 -21.37 -0.63
N ASP A 347 1.73 -20.44 -1.43
CA ASP A 347 1.33 -20.70 -2.81
C ASP A 347 2.36 -20.13 -3.81
N LYS A 348 3.27 -21.01 -4.23
CA LYS A 348 4.34 -20.65 -5.17
C LYS A 348 3.85 -20.57 -6.62
N GLU A 349 2.71 -21.17 -6.95
CA GLU A 349 2.16 -21.22 -8.31
C GLU A 349 1.31 -19.99 -8.64
N LEU A 350 0.88 -19.24 -7.61
CA LEU A 350 0.13 -18.01 -7.79
C LEU A 350 0.97 -16.92 -8.46
N HIS A 351 0.58 -16.57 -9.68
CA HIS A 351 1.11 -15.42 -10.40
C HIS A 351 0.02 -14.37 -10.64
N THR A 352 0.21 -13.20 -10.05
CA THR A 352 -0.69 -12.04 -10.20
C THR A 352 -0.06 -10.94 -11.05
N ASN A 353 -0.87 -10.00 -11.53
CA ASN A 353 -0.47 -8.93 -12.42
C ASN A 353 0.16 -9.43 -13.75
N SER A 354 -0.27 -10.61 -14.20
CA SER A 354 0.16 -11.22 -15.47
C SER A 354 -0.15 -10.34 -16.69
N PRO A 355 0.72 -10.31 -17.72
CA PRO A 355 0.58 -9.45 -18.89
C PRO A 355 -0.62 -9.83 -19.75
N ARG A 356 -0.91 -11.12 -19.85
CA ARG A 356 -2.06 -11.69 -20.55
C ARG A 356 -3.02 -12.20 -19.51
N TYR A 357 -4.29 -11.83 -19.64
CA TYR A 357 -5.37 -12.36 -18.83
C TYR A 357 -6.67 -12.29 -19.62
N SER A 358 -7.60 -13.18 -19.31
CA SER A 358 -8.97 -13.09 -19.81
C SER A 358 -9.82 -12.36 -18.79
N LYS A 359 -10.54 -11.31 -19.22
CA LYS A 359 -11.40 -10.56 -18.32
C LYS A 359 -12.62 -11.40 -17.97
N GLY A 360 -12.91 -11.56 -16.68
CA GLY A 360 -14.03 -12.37 -16.21
C GLY A 360 -13.72 -13.86 -16.10
N SER A 361 -12.51 -14.30 -16.45
CA SER A 361 -12.05 -15.65 -16.06
C SER A 361 -11.66 -15.68 -14.60
N TYR A 362 -11.53 -16.89 -14.05
CA TYR A 362 -10.92 -17.16 -12.76
C TYR A 362 -10.10 -18.44 -12.86
N ASN A 363 -9.11 -18.58 -11.97
CA ASN A 363 -8.28 -19.77 -11.87
C ASN A 363 -8.43 -20.37 -10.47
N ASP A 364 -8.92 -21.60 -10.43
CA ASP A 364 -9.11 -22.36 -9.19
C ASP A 364 -7.91 -23.23 -8.88
N PHE A 365 -7.67 -23.41 -7.58
CA PHE A 365 -6.65 -24.30 -7.07
C PHE A 365 -7.09 -24.83 -5.71
N SER A 366 -7.22 -26.14 -5.62
CA SER A 366 -7.56 -26.82 -4.38
C SER A 366 -6.28 -27.26 -3.68
N TYR A 367 -6.08 -26.81 -2.45
CA TYR A 367 -5.00 -27.28 -1.60
C TYR A 367 -5.27 -28.69 -1.06
N VAL A 368 -6.55 -29.09 -1.01
CA VAL A 368 -7.00 -30.39 -0.52
C VAL A 368 -6.68 -31.51 -1.49
N SER A 369 -7.02 -31.32 -2.77
CA SER A 369 -6.82 -32.37 -3.79
C SER A 369 -5.40 -32.42 -4.35
N ASN A 370 -4.61 -31.35 -4.18
CA ASN A 370 -3.29 -31.21 -4.80
C ASN A 370 -2.11 -31.50 -3.84
N GLY A 371 -2.26 -32.50 -2.96
CA GLY A 371 -1.14 -33.05 -2.18
C GLY A 371 -1.20 -32.86 -0.66
N ASN A 372 -2.24 -32.23 -0.12
CA ASN A 372 -2.48 -32.18 1.32
C ASN A 372 -3.97 -32.35 1.61
N GLN A 373 -4.42 -33.57 1.98
CA GLN A 373 -5.84 -33.87 2.23
C GLN A 373 -6.48 -32.99 3.31
N GLU A 374 -5.69 -32.35 4.16
CA GLU A 374 -6.18 -31.42 5.18
C GLU A 374 -6.24 -29.97 4.68
N GLY A 375 -5.65 -29.63 3.53
CA GLY A 375 -5.46 -28.23 3.12
C GLY A 375 -4.39 -27.51 3.95
N VAL A 376 -4.28 -26.19 3.85
CA VAL A 376 -3.22 -25.42 4.53
C VAL A 376 -3.73 -24.89 5.87
N CYS A 377 -3.22 -25.44 6.97
CA CYS A 377 -3.49 -24.95 8.32
C CYS A 377 -2.74 -23.64 8.58
N MET A 378 -3.46 -22.58 8.96
CA MET A 378 -2.92 -21.28 9.31
C MET A 378 -3.22 -20.97 10.78
N ARG A 379 -2.21 -20.56 11.54
CA ARG A 379 -2.38 -20.13 12.93
C ARG A 379 -2.69 -18.64 13.03
N LYS A 380 -3.46 -18.23 14.04
CA LYS A 380 -3.74 -16.82 14.35
C LYS A 380 -2.42 -16.05 14.48
N GLY A 381 -2.31 -14.97 13.71
CA GLY A 381 -1.11 -14.13 13.67
C GLY A 381 0.01 -14.61 12.74
N GLU A 382 -0.15 -15.74 12.07
CA GLU A 382 0.85 -16.27 11.15
C GLU A 382 0.91 -15.46 9.84
N HIS A 383 2.12 -15.30 9.30
CA HIS A 383 2.36 -14.64 8.03
C HIS A 383 1.63 -15.35 6.88
N LEU A 384 0.70 -14.66 6.22
CA LEU A 384 -0.11 -15.22 5.13
C LEU A 384 0.36 -14.74 3.76
N GLY A 385 0.61 -13.43 3.62
CA GLY A 385 1.01 -12.86 2.34
C GLY A 385 1.43 -11.40 2.42
N GLU A 386 1.68 -10.83 1.24
CA GLU A 386 2.07 -9.43 1.09
C GLU A 386 1.52 -8.81 -0.18
N PHE A 387 1.32 -7.49 -0.11
CA PHE A 387 1.10 -6.64 -1.27
C PHE A 387 2.36 -5.85 -1.57
N ASN A 388 2.66 -5.66 -2.85
CA ASN A 388 3.77 -4.81 -3.23
C ASN A 388 3.40 -3.31 -3.27
N LEU A 389 2.12 -2.92 -3.45
CA LEU A 389 1.63 -1.56 -3.16
C LEU A 389 0.10 -1.44 -3.13
N GLY A 390 -0.44 -0.80 -2.07
CA GLY A 390 -1.80 -0.27 -1.98
C GLY A 390 -2.91 -1.30 -2.20
N SER A 391 -3.66 -1.64 -1.17
CA SER A 391 -4.56 -2.79 -1.26
C SER A 391 -5.68 -2.77 -0.24
N THR A 392 -6.59 -3.71 -0.40
CA THR A 392 -7.68 -3.95 0.53
C THR A 392 -7.70 -5.44 0.87
N ILE A 393 -7.89 -5.75 2.15
CA ILE A 393 -8.27 -7.08 2.61
C ILE A 393 -9.77 -7.07 2.90
N VAL A 394 -10.47 -8.06 2.35
CA VAL A 394 -11.87 -8.34 2.67
C VAL A 394 -11.92 -9.65 3.41
N LEU A 395 -12.41 -9.62 4.64
CA LEU A 395 -12.75 -10.80 5.43
C LEU A 395 -14.23 -11.09 5.27
N LEU A 396 -14.55 -12.37 5.11
CA LEU A 396 -15.89 -12.93 5.13
C LEU A 396 -15.85 -14.19 5.98
N PHE A 397 -16.66 -14.24 7.04
CA PHE A 397 -16.60 -15.36 7.97
C PHE A 397 -17.96 -15.61 8.61
N GLU A 398 -18.27 -16.88 8.79
CA GLU A 398 -19.44 -17.36 9.50
C GLU A 398 -19.18 -17.33 11.00
N ALA A 399 -20.03 -16.69 11.80
CA ALA A 399 -19.90 -16.66 13.26
C ALA A 399 -21.28 -16.77 13.94
N PRO A 400 -21.32 -17.07 15.24
CA PRO A 400 -22.55 -16.99 16.04
C PRO A 400 -23.25 -15.62 15.94
N ARG A 401 -24.58 -15.61 16.06
CA ARG A 401 -25.43 -14.40 15.94
C ARG A 401 -25.10 -13.29 16.95
N ASP A 402 -24.56 -13.66 18.10
CA ASP A 402 -24.12 -12.77 19.17
C ASP A 402 -22.73 -12.16 18.92
N PHE A 403 -22.04 -12.54 17.82
CA PHE A 403 -20.78 -11.89 17.44
C PHE A 403 -20.96 -10.38 17.23
N THR A 404 -20.16 -9.61 17.96
CA THR A 404 -20.20 -8.15 17.96
C THR A 404 -18.84 -7.57 17.58
N PHE A 405 -18.84 -6.64 16.61
CA PHE A 405 -17.64 -5.91 16.24
C PHE A 405 -17.29 -4.84 17.28
N SER A 406 -16.04 -4.79 17.71
CA SER A 406 -15.50 -3.73 18.56
C SER A 406 -14.84 -2.63 17.72
N LEU A 407 -15.47 -2.23 16.61
CA LEU A 407 -14.89 -1.37 15.58
C LEU A 407 -15.73 -0.11 15.32
N LYS A 408 -15.11 0.91 14.72
CA LYS A 408 -15.77 2.12 14.22
C LYS A 408 -15.38 2.36 12.75
N PRO A 409 -16.32 2.71 11.86
CA PRO A 409 -16.00 3.01 10.47
C PRO A 409 -14.98 4.15 10.37
N GLY A 410 -13.96 3.96 9.54
CA GLY A 410 -12.88 4.92 9.33
C GLY A 410 -11.77 4.91 10.38
N GLN A 411 -11.87 4.09 11.43
CA GLN A 411 -10.82 3.98 12.44
C GLN A 411 -9.54 3.36 11.85
N LYS A 412 -8.39 3.76 12.37
CA LYS A 412 -7.13 3.07 12.13
C LYS A 412 -7.09 1.80 12.98
N ILE A 413 -6.60 0.73 12.40
CA ILE A 413 -6.42 -0.57 13.05
C ILE A 413 -5.04 -1.11 12.71
N ARG A 414 -4.45 -1.88 13.63
CA ARG A 414 -3.18 -2.57 13.43
C ARG A 414 -3.40 -4.07 13.37
N PHE A 415 -2.52 -4.76 12.64
CA PHE A 415 -2.40 -6.20 12.72
C PHE A 415 -2.28 -6.64 14.18
N GLY A 416 -3.03 -7.68 14.56
CA GLY A 416 -3.04 -8.21 15.92
C GLY A 416 -4.12 -7.64 16.83
N GLU A 417 -4.71 -6.48 16.50
CA GLU A 417 -5.82 -5.91 17.27
C GLU A 417 -7.12 -6.67 17.03
N ALA A 418 -7.96 -6.79 18.05
CA ALA A 418 -9.23 -7.52 17.96
C ALA A 418 -10.22 -6.87 16.98
N LEU A 419 -10.93 -7.68 16.20
CA LEU A 419 -12.05 -7.21 15.38
C LEU A 419 -13.38 -7.22 16.13
N GLY A 420 -13.57 -8.16 17.04
CA GLY A 420 -14.81 -8.33 17.77
C GLY A 420 -14.74 -9.41 18.83
N THR A 421 -15.86 -9.61 19.49
CA THR A 421 -16.10 -10.60 20.54
C THR A 421 -17.33 -11.41 20.19
N MET A 422 -17.34 -12.65 20.68
CA MET A 422 -18.59 -13.38 20.85
C MET A 422 -19.16 -13.06 22.23
#